data_AF-B2HIS1-F1
#
_entry.id   AF-B2HIS1-F1
#
_cell.length_a   1.000
_cell.length_b   1.000
_cell.length_c   1.000
_cell.angle_alpha   90.00
_cell.angle_beta   90.00
_cell.angle_gamma   90.00
#
_symmetry.space_group_name_H-M   'P 1'
#
loop_
_entity.id
_entity.type
_entity.pdbx_description
1 polymer ?
#
loop_
_entity_poly.entity_id
_entity_poly.type
_entity_poly.pdbx_seq_one_letter_code
_entity_poly.pdbx_strand_id
1 'polypeptide(L)'
;MSTYVIAAPDAFSVASGELAGIEAAVKGAAAAAAPSTTGIISAAADEVSTAIARLFGSYADEFQTLSAQATRFQAQFERALSEAGAAYAAAEAANVSPLRALLQEAESLGVFAPIERLIGRPLFGNGSVAAASTGATEASSLLTSGTNQAGLGGAVNYAAAEALAAPATGATGVKSGFSFLQIPIGPSEFLGITIPQFNFPAPAHWYFPTQADGSVNANGVIYLQHGFGAIGWFYQPLAMQLAQQTNSIVVVPTVPSIPLPFGMWIGGAQMQQGVGSLFLGSQTALNISANQAGYLGTLPQDFILSGHSAGGGLASIAAGSYLANLGAATNHLQGVVMFDGVASNSSAFGAAVANLQAANVPIYVVAAPPQPWNAFGATTNQLVSLYPGQFTGVEIVNGSHVDSMLGGNPLIDFAAQLLTGFSPPGATQAVYTLSSGWINDIWAGADPLNPIYGIYGPTGGYVAPGGQAIFLGPTAGIVLPA
;
A
#
# COMPACT_ATOMS: atom_id res chain seq x y z
N MET A 1 -31.26 -10.91 4.94
CA MET A 1 -30.54 -10.80 6.23
C MET A 1 -29.19 -10.20 5.93
N SER A 2 -28.96 -8.95 6.31
CA SER A 2 -27.64 -8.31 6.19
C SER A 2 -26.79 -8.77 7.38
N THR A 3 -25.73 -9.51 7.11
CA THR A 3 -24.72 -9.84 8.12
C THR A 3 -23.84 -8.61 8.34
N TYR A 4 -23.99 -7.95 9.49
CA TYR A 4 -23.03 -6.93 9.93
C TYR A 4 -21.83 -7.64 10.55
N VAL A 5 -20.62 -7.30 10.10
CA VAL A 5 -19.38 -7.69 10.77
C VAL A 5 -19.02 -6.55 11.71
N ILE A 6 -19.07 -6.81 13.01
CA ILE A 6 -18.52 -5.95 14.05
C ILE A 6 -17.10 -6.45 14.32
N ALA A 7 -16.08 -5.62 14.13
CA ALA A 7 -14.76 -5.93 14.64
C ALA A 7 -14.84 -5.86 16.17
N ALA A 8 -14.35 -6.88 16.87
CA ALA A 8 -14.28 -6.89 18.32
C ALA A 8 -12.81 -6.77 18.73
N PRO A 9 -12.27 -5.56 18.94
CA PRO A 9 -10.88 -5.35 19.35
C PRO A 9 -10.47 -6.20 20.56
N ASP A 10 -11.40 -6.38 21.50
CA ASP A 10 -11.21 -7.24 22.68
C ASP A 10 -11.04 -8.73 22.29
N ALA A 11 -11.76 -9.21 21.28
CA ALA A 11 -11.62 -10.58 20.78
C ALA A 11 -10.28 -10.80 20.07
N PHE A 12 -9.74 -9.78 19.38
CA PHE A 12 -8.40 -9.83 18.81
C PHE A 12 -7.30 -9.81 19.88
N SER A 13 -7.48 -9.02 20.94
CA SER A 13 -6.59 -9.00 22.11
C SER A 13 -6.57 -10.35 22.82
N VAL A 14 -7.74 -10.95 23.04
CA VAL A 14 -7.87 -12.31 23.61
C VAL A 14 -7.24 -13.36 22.70
N ALA A 15 -7.52 -13.33 21.39
CA ALA A 15 -6.93 -14.25 20.43
C ALA A 15 -5.39 -14.12 20.38
N SER A 16 -4.86 -12.91 20.46
CA SER A 16 -3.40 -12.68 20.57
C SER A 16 -2.83 -13.27 21.86
N GLY A 17 -3.53 -13.15 23.00
CA GLY A 17 -3.12 -13.77 24.26
C GLY A 17 -3.16 -15.30 24.23
N GLU A 18 -4.17 -15.89 23.59
CA GLU A 18 -4.27 -17.35 23.39
C GLU A 18 -3.17 -17.87 22.46
N LEU A 19 -2.85 -17.12 21.40
CA LEU A 19 -1.76 -17.44 20.48
C LEU A 19 -0.39 -17.45 21.20
N ALA A 20 -0.14 -16.46 22.06
CA ALA A 20 1.05 -16.37 22.88
C ALA A 20 1.15 -17.55 23.88
N GLY A 21 0.01 -18.00 24.40
CA GLY A 21 -0.07 -19.20 25.25
C GLY A 21 0.29 -20.49 24.51
N ILE A 22 -0.19 -20.64 23.27
CA ILE A 22 0.16 -21.78 22.40
C ILE A 22 1.64 -21.72 22.02
N GLU A 23 2.19 -20.54 21.71
CA GLU A 23 3.62 -20.35 21.42
C GLU A 23 4.48 -20.80 22.60
N ALA A 24 4.15 -20.34 23.82
CA ALA A 24 4.88 -20.69 25.02
C ALA A 24 4.87 -22.21 25.28
N ALA A 25 3.75 -22.88 25.03
CA ALA A 25 3.61 -24.32 25.16
C ALA A 25 4.46 -25.09 24.12
N VAL A 26 4.42 -24.67 22.85
CA VAL A 26 5.20 -25.28 21.76
C VAL A 26 6.70 -25.08 21.97
N LYS A 27 7.13 -23.87 22.36
CA LYS A 27 8.51 -23.56 22.70
C LYS A 27 9.02 -24.36 23.90
N GLY A 28 8.18 -24.50 24.94
CA GLY A 28 8.47 -25.32 26.10
C GLY A 28 8.66 -26.79 25.73
N ALA A 29 7.78 -27.33 24.88
CA ALA A 29 7.87 -28.72 24.40
C ALA A 29 9.11 -28.96 23.51
N ALA A 30 9.41 -28.05 22.59
CA ALA A 30 10.60 -28.15 21.72
C ALA A 30 11.92 -28.07 22.50
N ALA A 31 11.98 -27.20 23.52
CA ALA A 31 13.14 -27.09 24.41
C ALA A 31 13.31 -28.32 25.31
N ALA A 32 12.20 -28.90 25.81
CA ALA A 32 12.24 -30.12 26.62
C ALA A 32 12.66 -31.37 25.82
N ALA A 33 12.32 -31.42 24.53
CA ALA A 33 12.68 -32.53 23.65
C ALA A 33 14.13 -32.46 23.12
N ALA A 34 14.72 -31.25 23.06
CA ALA A 34 16.02 -31.02 22.44
C ALA A 34 17.15 -31.92 22.96
N PRO A 35 17.36 -32.12 24.28
CA PRO A 35 18.48 -32.92 24.78
C PRO A 35 18.41 -34.39 24.34
N SER A 36 17.20 -34.92 24.18
CA SER A 36 16.95 -36.34 23.85
C SER A 36 17.01 -36.62 22.35
N THR A 37 16.91 -35.59 21.50
CA THR A 37 16.88 -35.74 20.04
C THR A 37 18.16 -35.28 19.36
N THR A 38 18.93 -34.35 19.97
CA THR A 38 20.25 -33.92 19.46
C THR A 38 21.40 -34.71 20.07
N GLY A 39 21.20 -35.27 21.27
CA GLY A 39 22.19 -36.06 22.01
C GLY A 39 22.11 -37.57 21.80
N ILE A 40 21.72 -38.05 20.61
CA ILE A 40 21.55 -39.49 20.35
C ILE A 40 22.93 -40.18 20.37
N ILE A 41 23.10 -41.10 21.31
CA ILE A 41 24.33 -41.91 21.45
C ILE A 41 24.27 -43.07 20.44
N SER A 42 25.40 -43.40 19.80
CA SER A 42 25.50 -44.53 18.87
C SER A 42 25.11 -45.85 19.57
N ALA A 43 24.22 -46.62 18.94
CA ALA A 43 23.74 -47.90 19.50
C ALA A 43 24.83 -48.98 19.60
N ALA A 44 25.88 -48.88 18.77
CA ALA A 44 27.08 -49.70 18.80
C ALA A 44 28.30 -48.89 18.32
N ALA A 45 29.51 -49.38 18.59
CA ALA A 45 30.77 -48.68 18.30
C ALA A 45 31.19 -48.74 16.81
N ASP A 46 30.28 -49.14 15.92
CA ASP A 46 30.54 -49.21 14.50
C ASP A 46 30.23 -47.89 13.78
N GLU A 47 30.82 -47.74 12.60
CA GLU A 47 30.73 -46.54 11.79
C GLU A 47 29.30 -46.28 11.27
N VAL A 48 28.50 -47.33 11.06
CA VAL A 48 27.12 -47.23 10.57
C VAL A 48 26.20 -46.69 11.67
N SER A 49 26.29 -47.24 12.89
CA SER A 49 25.57 -46.75 14.07
C SER A 49 25.95 -45.31 14.42
N THR A 50 27.22 -44.93 14.24
CA THR A 50 27.70 -43.56 14.43
C THR A 50 27.14 -42.61 13.36
N ALA A 51 27.10 -43.04 12.10
CA ALA A 51 26.55 -42.24 11.00
C ALA A 51 25.04 -42.02 11.13
N ILE A 52 24.29 -43.06 11.56
CA ILE A 52 22.84 -42.96 11.79
C ILE A 52 22.54 -42.01 12.96
N ALA A 53 23.28 -42.10 14.07
CA ALA A 53 23.13 -41.17 15.19
C ALA A 53 23.39 -39.71 14.78
N ARG A 54 24.42 -39.46 13.96
CA ARG A 54 24.72 -38.14 13.40
C ARG A 54 23.61 -37.63 12.48
N LEU A 55 23.03 -38.50 11.64
CA LEU A 55 21.93 -38.14 10.74
C LEU A 55 20.69 -37.69 11.51
N PHE A 56 20.29 -38.43 12.55
CA PHE A 56 19.15 -38.03 13.38
C PHE A 56 19.44 -36.76 14.21
N GLY A 57 20.68 -36.59 14.69
CA GLY A 57 21.12 -35.36 15.34
C GLY A 57 21.04 -34.14 14.43
N SER A 58 21.47 -34.25 13.16
CA SER A 58 21.37 -33.15 12.20
C SER A 58 19.93 -32.77 11.86
N TYR A 59 19.02 -33.76 11.74
CA TYR A 59 17.59 -33.47 11.57
C TYR A 59 16.97 -32.78 12.78
N ALA A 60 17.43 -33.13 14.00
CA ALA A 60 16.98 -32.47 15.21
C ALA A 60 17.49 -31.02 15.30
N ASP A 61 18.73 -30.74 14.88
CA ASP A 61 19.27 -29.38 14.80
C ASP A 61 18.55 -28.50 13.76
N GLU A 62 18.21 -29.07 12.60
CA GLU A 62 17.36 -28.41 11.60
C GLU A 62 15.96 -28.10 12.15
N PHE A 63 15.35 -29.05 12.87
CA PHE A 63 14.05 -28.87 13.51
C PHE A 63 14.08 -27.75 14.57
N GLN A 64 15.15 -27.64 15.36
CA GLN A 64 15.31 -26.56 16.35
C GLN A 64 15.51 -25.19 15.67
N THR A 65 16.27 -25.16 14.57
CA THR A 65 16.46 -23.95 13.76
C THR A 65 15.14 -23.47 13.15
N LEU A 66 14.36 -24.40 12.57
CA LEU A 66 13.04 -24.11 12.01
C LEU A 66 12.05 -23.65 13.08
N SER A 67 12.07 -24.28 14.26
CA SER A 67 11.23 -23.89 15.40
C SER A 67 11.55 -22.47 15.87
N ALA A 68 12.83 -22.08 15.93
CA ALA A 68 13.23 -20.72 16.28
C ALA A 68 12.80 -19.68 15.22
N GLN A 69 12.79 -20.05 13.95
CA GLN A 69 12.27 -19.19 12.87
C GLN A 69 10.74 -19.04 12.95
N ALA A 70 10.02 -20.12 13.24
CA ALA A 70 8.57 -20.09 13.45
C ALA A 70 8.16 -19.23 14.66
N THR A 71 8.92 -19.28 15.76
CA THR A 71 8.72 -18.39 16.93
C THR A 71 8.86 -16.91 16.55
N ARG A 72 9.83 -16.55 15.70
CA ARG A 72 9.99 -15.16 15.22
C ARG A 72 8.85 -14.72 14.32
N PHE A 73 8.35 -15.62 13.46
CA PHE A 73 7.16 -15.38 12.65
C PHE A 73 5.93 -15.12 13.52
N GLN A 74 5.71 -15.95 14.52
CA GLN A 74 4.56 -15.85 15.40
C GLN A 74 4.56 -14.55 16.21
N ALA A 75 5.71 -14.15 16.77
CA ALA A 75 5.87 -12.87 17.46
C ALA A 75 5.63 -11.64 16.56
N GLN A 76 5.97 -11.72 15.28
CA GLN A 76 5.70 -10.66 14.30
C GLN A 76 4.23 -10.64 13.86
N PHE A 77 3.62 -11.82 13.71
CA PHE A 77 2.20 -11.96 13.43
C PHE A 77 1.33 -11.41 14.56
N GLU A 78 1.66 -11.70 15.82
CA GLU A 78 0.98 -11.12 16.99
C GLU A 78 1.10 -9.60 17.03
N ARG A 79 2.29 -9.06 16.71
CA ARG A 79 2.49 -7.61 16.62
C ARG A 79 1.64 -6.99 15.51
N ALA A 80 1.63 -7.59 14.31
CA ALA A 80 0.80 -7.13 13.20
C ALA A 80 -0.70 -7.23 13.51
N LEU A 81 -1.12 -8.28 14.23
CA LEU A 81 -2.51 -8.45 14.66
C LEU A 81 -2.92 -7.41 15.70
N SER A 82 -2.02 -7.06 16.61
CA SER A 82 -2.22 -5.99 17.60
C SER A 82 -2.29 -4.60 16.93
N GLU A 83 -1.39 -4.33 15.98
CA GLU A 83 -1.38 -3.10 15.18
C GLU A 83 -2.64 -2.98 14.31
N ALA A 84 -3.08 -4.07 13.69
CA ALA A 84 -4.34 -4.13 12.96
C ALA A 84 -5.54 -3.88 13.88
N GLY A 85 -5.57 -4.48 15.07
CA GLY A 85 -6.59 -4.23 16.10
C GLY A 85 -6.66 -2.76 16.51
N ALA A 86 -5.51 -2.11 16.69
CA ALA A 86 -5.43 -0.68 16.98
C ALA A 86 -5.88 0.19 15.79
N ALA A 87 -5.55 -0.20 14.56
CA ALA A 87 -6.01 0.48 13.36
C ALA A 87 -7.53 0.35 13.16
N TYR A 88 -8.11 -0.81 13.44
CA TYR A 88 -9.56 -1.01 13.45
C TYR A 88 -10.24 -0.16 14.52
N ALA A 89 -9.71 -0.14 15.75
CA ALA A 89 -10.25 0.71 16.82
C ALA A 89 -10.13 2.21 16.50
N ALA A 90 -9.01 2.64 15.88
CA ALA A 90 -8.83 4.01 15.41
C ALA A 90 -9.79 4.35 14.27
N ALA A 91 -10.03 3.43 13.34
CA ALA A 91 -11.00 3.59 12.27
C ALA A 91 -12.43 3.66 12.82
N GLU A 92 -12.81 2.84 13.80
CA GLU A 92 -14.10 2.93 14.49
C GLU A 92 -14.26 4.28 15.20
N ALA A 93 -13.26 4.71 15.97
CA ALA A 93 -13.26 6.00 16.65
C ALA A 93 -13.36 7.18 15.65
N ALA A 94 -12.69 7.07 14.51
CA ALA A 94 -12.74 8.09 13.47
C ALA A 94 -14.06 8.09 12.70
N ASN A 95 -14.69 6.92 12.49
CA ASN A 95 -16.00 6.78 11.85
C ASN A 95 -17.16 7.27 12.73
N VAL A 96 -16.99 7.35 14.06
CA VAL A 96 -18.00 7.93 14.97
C VAL A 96 -18.25 9.42 14.68
N SER A 97 -17.24 10.18 14.24
CA SER A 97 -17.37 11.63 14.04
C SER A 97 -18.19 12.01 12.77
N PRO A 98 -17.92 11.42 11.58
CA PRO A 98 -18.76 11.58 10.40
C PRO A 98 -20.18 11.05 10.60
N LEU A 99 -20.35 9.92 11.31
CA LEU A 99 -21.67 9.35 11.57
C LEU A 99 -22.51 10.26 12.49
N ARG A 100 -21.87 10.89 13.48
CA ARG A 100 -22.52 11.92 14.31
C ARG A 100 -22.88 13.17 13.52
N ALA A 101 -21.99 13.65 12.65
CA ALA A 101 -22.27 14.80 11.80
C ALA A 101 -23.46 14.54 10.85
N LEU A 102 -23.50 13.35 10.23
CA LEU A 102 -24.60 12.92 9.37
C LEU A 102 -25.93 12.80 10.12
N LEU A 103 -25.91 12.28 11.36
CA LEU A 103 -27.10 12.20 12.21
C LEU A 103 -27.62 13.60 12.60
N GLN A 104 -26.72 14.52 12.96
CA GLN A 104 -27.06 15.91 13.27
C GLN A 104 -27.62 16.66 12.06
N GLU A 105 -27.06 16.43 10.88
CA GLU A 105 -27.52 17.04 9.64
C GLU A 105 -28.90 16.50 9.22
N ALA A 106 -29.12 15.18 9.32
CA ALA A 106 -30.41 14.55 9.08
C ALA A 106 -31.51 15.03 10.04
N GLU A 107 -31.17 15.27 11.31
CA GLU A 107 -32.06 15.91 12.29
C GLU A 107 -32.37 17.36 11.91
N SER A 108 -31.37 18.14 11.52
CA SER A 108 -31.54 19.56 11.15
C SER A 108 -32.40 19.77 9.89
N LEU A 109 -32.37 18.81 8.97
CA LEU A 109 -33.16 18.79 7.74
C LEU A 109 -34.58 18.23 7.96
N GLY A 110 -34.93 17.85 9.19
CA GLY A 110 -36.26 17.36 9.54
C GLY A 110 -36.62 16.01 8.91
N VAL A 111 -35.61 15.21 8.53
CA VAL A 111 -35.77 13.92 7.84
C VAL A 111 -36.64 12.95 8.65
N PHE A 112 -36.55 13.01 9.99
CA PHE A 112 -37.33 12.17 10.90
C PHE A 112 -38.67 12.77 11.32
N ALA A 113 -38.99 14.00 10.92
CA ALA A 113 -40.20 14.72 11.36
C ALA A 113 -41.54 14.00 11.05
N PRO A 114 -41.72 13.22 9.97
CA PRO A 114 -42.93 12.43 9.75
C PRO A 114 -43.09 11.29 10.77
N ILE A 115 -41.97 10.67 11.19
CA ILE A 115 -41.91 9.56 12.14
C ILE A 115 -42.06 10.10 13.57
N GLU A 116 -41.43 11.23 13.89
CA GLU A 116 -41.56 11.89 15.20
C GLU A 116 -42.97 12.42 15.47
N ARG A 117 -43.67 12.86 14.41
CA ARG A 117 -45.11 13.21 14.47
C ARG A 117 -46.01 11.99 14.70
N LEU A 118 -45.62 10.82 14.21
CA LEU A 118 -46.36 9.57 14.39
C LEU A 118 -46.17 8.97 15.79
N ILE A 119 -44.98 9.12 16.38
CA ILE A 119 -44.61 8.53 17.67
C ILE A 119 -44.74 9.55 18.83
N GLY A 120 -44.98 10.83 18.51
CA GLY A 120 -45.22 11.91 19.48
C GLY A 120 -44.00 12.28 20.32
N ARG A 121 -42.80 11.88 19.90
CA ARG A 121 -41.52 12.17 20.54
C ARG A 121 -40.39 12.17 19.50
N PRO A 122 -39.31 12.94 19.73
CA PRO A 122 -38.09 12.85 18.94
C PRO A 122 -37.55 11.41 18.92
N LEU A 123 -37.03 10.97 17.78
CA LEU A 123 -36.46 9.62 17.66
C LEU A 123 -35.16 9.50 18.46
N PHE A 124 -34.44 10.62 18.61
CA PHE A 124 -33.28 10.83 19.47
C PHE A 124 -33.60 12.02 20.40
N GLY A 125 -33.45 11.84 21.72
CA GLY A 125 -34.16 12.64 22.74
C GLY A 125 -33.99 14.17 22.70
N ASN A 126 -35.02 14.90 23.14
CA ASN A 126 -35.04 16.36 23.28
C ASN A 126 -34.07 16.83 24.39
N GLY A 127 -32.87 17.20 24.01
CA GLY A 127 -31.91 17.90 24.84
C GLY A 127 -30.72 18.24 23.97
N SER A 128 -30.21 19.46 24.10
CA SER A 128 -28.97 19.93 23.46
C SER A 128 -27.94 18.82 23.31
N VAL A 129 -27.11 18.90 22.26
CA VAL A 129 -25.78 18.27 22.18
C VAL A 129 -24.95 18.79 23.37
N ALA A 130 -25.33 18.43 24.58
CA ALA A 130 -24.67 18.75 25.82
C ALA A 130 -23.45 17.86 25.77
N ALA A 131 -22.33 18.50 25.44
CA ALA A 131 -20.98 18.08 25.72
C ALA A 131 -20.91 16.69 26.38
N ALA A 132 -20.90 15.64 25.54
CA ALA A 132 -19.98 14.54 25.79
C ALA A 132 -18.57 15.07 25.48
N SER A 133 -18.13 16.09 26.22
CA SER A 133 -16.72 16.28 26.54
C SER A 133 -16.38 15.08 27.42
N THR A 134 -15.79 14.03 26.88
CA THR A 134 -14.32 13.92 26.83
C THR A 134 -13.84 13.04 25.66
N GLY A 135 -14.37 13.19 24.44
CA GLY A 135 -13.95 12.34 23.32
C GLY A 135 -12.90 12.92 22.36
N ALA A 136 -12.92 14.23 22.08
CA ALA A 136 -12.08 14.80 21.02
C ALA A 136 -10.62 15.04 21.46
N THR A 137 -10.41 15.43 22.72
CA THR A 137 -9.08 15.51 23.34
C THR A 137 -8.58 14.14 23.77
N GLU A 138 -9.46 13.23 24.19
CA GLU A 138 -9.06 11.86 24.55
C GLU A 138 -8.83 10.96 23.36
N ALA A 139 -9.54 11.07 22.23
CA ALA A 139 -9.21 10.30 21.02
C ALA A 139 -7.85 10.72 20.45
N SER A 140 -7.53 12.02 20.48
CA SER A 140 -6.20 12.53 20.12
C SER A 140 -5.15 12.13 21.16
N SER A 141 -5.46 12.15 22.46
CA SER A 141 -4.60 11.67 23.55
C SER A 141 -4.47 10.14 23.61
N LEU A 142 -5.44 9.37 23.13
CA LEU A 142 -5.47 7.90 23.02
C LEU A 142 -4.72 7.48 21.76
N LEU A 143 -4.84 8.20 20.65
CA LEU A 143 -3.94 8.08 19.51
C LEU A 143 -2.50 8.38 19.93
N THR A 144 -2.28 9.45 20.69
CA THR A 144 -0.93 9.87 21.12
C THR A 144 -0.38 8.98 22.24
N SER A 145 -1.21 8.47 23.16
CA SER A 145 -0.77 7.56 24.23
C SER A 145 -0.63 6.11 23.76
N GLY A 146 -1.48 5.64 22.84
CA GLY A 146 -1.34 4.33 22.20
C GLY A 146 -0.09 4.23 21.34
N THR A 147 0.25 5.29 20.59
CA THR A 147 1.50 5.36 19.80
C THR A 147 2.76 5.49 20.68
N ASN A 148 2.67 6.17 21.84
CA ASN A 148 3.79 6.27 22.77
C ASN A 148 3.98 5.02 23.65
N GLN A 149 2.91 4.35 24.10
CA GLN A 149 3.00 3.10 24.87
C GLN A 149 3.43 1.89 24.02
N ALA A 150 3.14 1.88 22.72
CA ALA A 150 3.66 0.89 21.76
C ALA A 150 5.14 1.14 21.39
N GLY A 151 5.81 2.14 21.97
CA GLY A 151 7.22 2.47 21.68
C GLY A 151 7.46 3.14 20.33
N LEU A 152 6.42 3.49 19.56
CA LEU A 152 6.55 4.09 18.24
C LEU A 152 6.99 5.57 18.31
N GLY A 153 6.69 6.27 19.40
CA GLY A 153 7.22 7.62 19.68
C GLY A 153 8.73 7.66 20.01
N GLY A 154 9.34 6.52 20.31
CA GLY A 154 10.79 6.35 20.50
C GLY A 154 11.50 5.70 19.29
N ALA A 155 10.74 5.18 18.33
CA ALA A 155 11.24 4.58 17.09
C ALA A 155 11.58 5.61 16.00
N VAL A 156 11.49 6.91 16.31
CA VAL A 156 11.79 8.04 15.41
C VAL A 156 13.29 8.29 15.17
N ASN A 157 14.16 7.40 15.64
CA ASN A 157 15.57 7.34 15.23
C ASN A 157 15.88 5.93 14.71
N TYR A 158 15.43 5.63 13.50
CA TYR A 158 16.07 4.57 12.71
C TYR A 158 17.50 5.01 12.40
N ALA A 159 18.46 4.09 12.54
CA ALA A 159 19.83 4.33 12.13
C ALA A 159 19.86 4.81 10.67
N ALA A 160 20.73 5.76 10.38
CA ALA A 160 20.90 6.32 9.05
C ALA A 160 21.23 5.24 8.01
N ALA A 161 20.51 5.32 6.88
CA ALA A 161 20.90 4.93 5.52
C ALA A 161 21.42 3.50 5.27
N GLU A 162 20.68 2.74 4.46
CA GLU A 162 21.32 1.94 3.42
C GLU A 162 21.42 2.80 2.16
N ALA A 163 22.64 3.16 1.78
CA ALA A 163 22.90 3.77 0.49
C ALA A 163 22.85 2.67 -0.59
N LEU A 164 21.75 2.60 -1.34
CA LEU A 164 21.79 1.97 -2.66
C LEU A 164 22.57 2.90 -3.59
N ALA A 165 23.57 2.37 -4.30
CA ALA A 165 24.35 3.14 -5.26
C ALA A 165 23.42 3.75 -6.32
N ALA A 166 23.32 5.08 -6.34
CA ALA A 166 22.37 5.83 -7.15
C ALA A 166 22.91 6.13 -8.56
N PRO A 167 22.06 6.29 -9.59
CA PRO A 167 22.29 7.30 -10.61
C PRO A 167 22.25 8.68 -9.94
N ALA A 168 23.05 9.63 -10.39
CA ALA A 168 23.27 10.91 -9.72
C ALA A 168 22.03 11.85 -9.72
N THR A 169 21.01 11.58 -8.91
CA THR A 169 19.81 12.42 -8.72
C THR A 169 19.63 12.85 -7.27
N GLY A 170 20.48 13.78 -6.81
CA GLY A 170 20.19 14.72 -5.72
C GLY A 170 20.07 14.19 -4.28
N ALA A 171 19.22 13.20 -4.01
CA ALA A 171 18.90 12.74 -2.66
C ALA A 171 19.98 11.82 -2.09
N THR A 172 20.36 12.09 -0.84
CA THR A 172 21.39 11.32 -0.11
C THR A 172 20.81 10.38 0.94
N GLY A 173 19.51 10.49 1.24
CA GLY A 173 18.79 9.64 2.18
C GLY A 173 17.28 9.80 2.08
N VAL A 174 16.55 9.11 2.94
CA VAL A 174 15.09 9.18 3.04
C VAL A 174 14.69 9.27 4.51
N LYS A 175 13.87 10.26 4.85
CA LYS A 175 13.19 10.37 6.15
C LYS A 175 11.78 9.83 6.02
N SER A 176 11.36 8.96 6.93
CA SER A 176 9.97 8.48 6.97
C SER A 176 9.12 9.22 8.01
N GLY A 177 7.82 9.21 7.80
CA GLY A 177 6.81 9.78 8.68
C GLY A 177 5.48 9.04 8.57
N PHE A 178 4.55 9.35 9.49
CA PHE A 178 3.23 8.75 9.51
C PHE A 178 2.18 9.79 9.89
N SER A 179 1.01 9.73 9.25
CA SER A 179 -0.15 10.54 9.59
C SER A 179 -1.43 9.92 9.02
N PHE A 180 -2.57 10.63 9.15
CA PHE A 180 -3.83 10.22 8.54
C PHE A 180 -4.20 11.16 7.39
N LEU A 181 -4.22 10.63 6.17
CA LEU A 181 -4.65 11.32 4.97
C LEU A 181 -6.17 11.32 4.88
N GLN A 182 -6.78 12.49 4.84
CA GLN A 182 -8.23 12.66 4.73
C GLN A 182 -8.64 12.54 3.25
N ILE A 183 -9.13 11.37 2.84
CA ILE A 183 -9.59 11.10 1.46
C ILE A 183 -11.07 11.43 1.35
N PRO A 184 -11.50 12.39 0.51
CA PRO A 184 -12.91 12.68 0.31
C PRO A 184 -13.65 11.48 -0.30
N ILE A 185 -14.82 11.12 0.21
CA ILE A 185 -15.66 10.03 -0.28
C ILE A 185 -17.05 10.59 -0.57
N GLY A 186 -17.54 10.37 -1.78
CA GLY A 186 -18.88 10.78 -2.21
C GLY A 186 -18.93 12.16 -2.86
N PRO A 187 -20.14 12.73 -3.07
CA PRO A 187 -21.44 12.24 -2.58
C PRO A 187 -21.83 10.87 -3.15
N SER A 188 -22.70 10.14 -2.45
CA SER A 188 -23.22 8.85 -2.90
C SER A 188 -24.72 8.75 -2.66
N GLU A 189 -25.37 7.72 -3.21
CA GLU A 189 -26.79 7.45 -2.96
C GLU A 189 -26.94 6.05 -2.37
N PHE A 190 -27.75 5.93 -1.31
CA PHE A 190 -28.09 4.65 -0.72
C PHE A 190 -29.59 4.61 -0.42
N LEU A 191 -30.30 3.66 -1.04
CA LEU A 191 -31.76 3.51 -0.92
C LEU A 191 -32.54 4.81 -1.24
N GLY A 192 -32.05 5.60 -2.21
CA GLY A 192 -32.65 6.88 -2.61
C GLY A 192 -32.36 8.05 -1.65
N ILE A 193 -31.48 7.87 -0.67
CA ILE A 193 -30.99 8.91 0.22
C ILE A 193 -29.61 9.36 -0.28
N THR A 194 -29.46 10.64 -0.58
CA THR A 194 -28.16 11.25 -0.87
C THR A 194 -27.33 11.31 0.41
N ILE A 195 -26.17 10.67 0.38
CA ILE A 195 -25.14 10.75 1.41
C ILE A 195 -24.16 11.85 1.00
N PRO A 196 -24.01 12.92 1.79
CA PRO A 196 -23.08 13.99 1.49
C PRO A 196 -21.63 13.47 1.50
N GLN A 197 -20.74 14.23 0.86
CA GLN A 197 -19.32 13.91 0.89
C GLN A 197 -18.80 13.94 2.33
N PHE A 198 -18.02 12.94 2.72
CA PHE A 198 -17.29 12.90 3.99
C PHE A 198 -15.82 12.54 3.75
N ASN A 199 -14.97 12.60 4.77
CA ASN A 199 -13.56 12.24 4.62
C ASN A 199 -13.27 10.90 5.31
N PHE A 200 -12.65 9.98 4.57
CA PHE A 200 -12.08 8.75 5.12
C PHE A 200 -10.65 9.02 5.61
N PRO A 201 -10.34 8.75 6.89
CA PRO A 201 -9.02 8.97 7.48
C PRO A 201 -8.10 7.77 7.18
N ALA A 202 -7.43 7.78 6.04
CA ALA A 202 -6.51 6.72 5.63
C ALA A 202 -5.18 6.81 6.40
N PRO A 203 -4.74 5.76 7.12
CA PRO A 203 -3.37 5.68 7.63
C PRO A 203 -2.37 5.83 6.49
N ALA A 204 -1.41 6.74 6.58
CA ALA A 204 -0.49 7.05 5.50
C ALA A 204 0.96 7.11 5.97
N HIS A 205 1.81 6.30 5.33
CA HIS A 205 3.26 6.40 5.46
C HIS A 205 3.79 7.42 4.45
N TRP A 206 4.66 8.29 4.91
CA TRP A 206 5.33 9.30 4.10
C TRP A 206 6.83 9.02 4.05
N TYR A 207 7.43 9.27 2.89
CA TYR A 207 8.86 9.13 2.66
C TYR A 207 9.37 10.39 1.96
N PHE A 208 10.28 11.10 2.62
CA PHE A 208 10.81 12.38 2.18
C PHE A 208 12.27 12.22 1.77
N PRO A 209 12.64 12.54 0.52
CA PRO A 209 14.02 12.47 0.07
C PRO A 209 14.82 13.60 0.73
N THR A 210 15.93 13.25 1.37
CA THR A 210 16.77 14.22 2.08
C THR A 210 18.08 14.48 1.37
N GLN A 211 18.42 15.75 1.23
CA GLN A 211 19.72 16.22 0.77
C GLN A 211 20.76 16.05 1.89
N ALA A 212 22.04 16.29 1.57
CA ALA A 212 23.14 16.09 2.51
C ALA A 212 23.03 16.97 3.78
N ASP A 213 22.33 18.10 3.68
CA ASP A 213 22.04 19.02 4.78
C ASP A 213 20.75 18.69 5.55
N GLY A 214 20.07 17.59 5.18
CA GLY A 214 18.79 17.16 5.77
C GLY A 214 17.56 17.88 5.22
N SER A 215 17.71 18.82 4.29
CA SER A 215 16.58 19.47 3.62
C SER A 215 15.86 18.52 2.66
N VAL A 216 14.60 18.83 2.33
CA VAL A 216 13.80 18.10 1.33
C VAL A 216 13.53 19.05 0.18
N ASN A 217 14.06 18.74 -1.00
CA ASN A 217 13.84 19.49 -2.23
C ASN A 217 13.45 18.52 -3.35
N ALA A 218 12.19 18.08 -3.32
CA ALA A 218 11.70 17.02 -4.18
C ALA A 218 11.19 17.54 -5.54
N ASN A 219 11.33 16.70 -6.57
CA ASN A 219 10.81 16.95 -7.92
C ASN A 219 9.28 16.97 -7.96
N GLY A 220 8.65 16.13 -7.15
CA GLY A 220 7.20 15.92 -7.18
C GLY A 220 6.72 15.04 -6.03
N VAL A 221 5.43 14.73 -6.04
CA VAL A 221 4.80 13.77 -5.13
C VAL A 221 4.44 12.49 -5.88
N ILE A 222 4.77 11.33 -5.32
CA ILE A 222 4.29 10.02 -5.79
C ILE A 222 3.26 9.50 -4.79
N TYR A 223 2.03 9.28 -5.25
CA TYR A 223 1.04 8.54 -4.50
C TYR A 223 1.14 7.05 -4.85
N LEU A 224 1.45 6.20 -3.87
CA LEU A 224 1.60 4.76 -4.08
C LEU A 224 0.50 3.99 -3.35
N GLN A 225 -0.43 3.42 -4.11
CA GLN A 225 -1.53 2.64 -3.56
C GLN A 225 -1.17 1.15 -3.43
N HIS A 226 -1.38 0.58 -2.24
CA HIS A 226 -1.24 -0.87 -2.02
C HIS A 226 -2.26 -1.69 -2.83
N GLY A 227 -2.02 -2.99 -2.98
CA GLY A 227 -2.94 -3.96 -3.60
C GLY A 227 -4.03 -4.51 -2.67
N PHE A 228 -4.88 -5.40 -3.20
CA PHE A 228 -5.95 -6.04 -2.41
C PHE A 228 -5.37 -6.96 -1.32
N GLY A 229 -5.82 -6.79 -0.08
CA GLY A 229 -5.34 -7.55 1.08
C GLY A 229 -3.99 -7.06 1.63
N ALA A 230 -3.37 -6.05 1.00
CA ALA A 230 -2.15 -5.42 1.45
C ALA A 230 -2.42 -4.11 2.21
N ILE A 231 -1.37 -3.57 2.82
CA ILE A 231 -1.36 -2.28 3.52
C ILE A 231 -0.14 -1.48 3.10
N GLY A 232 -0.13 -0.16 3.36
CA GLY A 232 0.92 0.73 2.89
C GLY A 232 2.33 0.36 3.39
N TRP A 233 2.45 -0.17 4.60
CA TRP A 233 3.73 -0.63 5.15
C TRP A 233 4.44 -1.68 4.28
N PHE A 234 3.70 -2.55 3.58
CA PHE A 234 4.30 -3.61 2.76
C PHE A 234 5.13 -3.06 1.58
N TYR A 235 4.92 -1.80 1.21
CA TYR A 235 5.60 -1.16 0.09
C TYR A 235 6.76 -0.28 0.55
N GLN A 236 7.16 -0.35 1.81
CA GLN A 236 8.24 0.48 2.35
C GLN A 236 9.52 0.44 1.51
N PRO A 237 10.07 -0.73 1.09
CA PRO A 237 11.31 -0.77 0.31
C PRO A 237 11.15 -0.05 -1.04
N LEU A 238 10.05 -0.32 -1.75
CA LEU A 238 9.73 0.36 -3.00
C LEU A 238 9.55 1.87 -2.78
N ALA A 239 8.83 2.28 -1.73
CA ALA A 239 8.59 3.69 -1.45
C ALA A 239 9.88 4.44 -1.10
N MET A 240 10.78 3.82 -0.33
CA MET A 240 12.11 4.38 -0.05
C MET A 240 12.96 4.47 -1.33
N GLN A 241 12.94 3.43 -2.16
CA GLN A 241 13.64 3.44 -3.44
C GLN A 241 13.11 4.54 -4.35
N LEU A 242 11.79 4.64 -4.54
CA LEU A 242 11.18 5.69 -5.34
C LEU A 242 11.51 7.07 -4.78
N ALA A 243 11.42 7.26 -3.47
CA ALA A 243 11.74 8.54 -2.85
C ALA A 243 13.18 8.95 -3.16
N GLN A 244 14.13 8.05 -2.91
CA GLN A 244 15.56 8.33 -3.07
C GLN A 244 15.96 8.46 -4.55
N GLN A 245 15.62 7.47 -5.38
CA GLN A 245 16.13 7.36 -6.75
C GLN A 245 15.47 8.37 -7.70
N THR A 246 14.28 8.85 -7.35
CA THR A 246 13.55 9.83 -8.16
C THR A 246 13.49 11.22 -7.54
N ASN A 247 14.12 11.39 -6.37
CA ASN A 247 14.02 12.60 -5.56
C ASN A 247 12.57 13.07 -5.41
N SER A 248 11.66 12.15 -5.07
CA SER A 248 10.22 12.43 -4.94
C SER A 248 9.76 12.23 -3.50
N ILE A 249 8.77 13.01 -3.05
CA ILE A 249 8.06 12.69 -1.81
C ILE A 249 7.08 11.56 -2.12
N VAL A 250 7.12 10.45 -1.37
CA VAL A 250 6.21 9.31 -1.59
C VAL A 250 5.22 9.20 -0.44
N VAL A 251 3.93 9.13 -0.75
CA VAL A 251 2.86 8.84 0.21
C VAL A 251 2.24 7.48 -0.10
N VAL A 252 2.09 6.65 0.94
CA VAL A 252 1.57 5.28 0.85
C VAL A 252 0.40 5.11 1.80
N PRO A 253 -0.82 5.51 1.41
CA PRO A 253 -2.01 5.39 2.24
C PRO A 253 -2.58 3.97 2.23
N THR A 254 -3.21 3.60 3.34
CA THR A 254 -3.93 2.35 3.51
C THR A 254 -5.43 2.59 3.46
N VAL A 255 -6.10 1.95 2.50
CA VAL A 255 -7.55 1.99 2.31
C VAL A 255 -8.13 0.58 2.42
N PRO A 256 -9.43 0.43 2.75
CA PRO A 256 -10.03 -0.88 2.89
C PRO A 256 -9.94 -1.69 1.59
N SER A 257 -9.51 -2.93 1.68
CA SER A 257 -9.52 -3.85 0.52
C SER A 257 -10.90 -4.46 0.29
N ILE A 258 -11.68 -4.63 1.35
CA ILE A 258 -13.01 -5.24 1.26
C ILE A 258 -14.06 -4.19 0.87
N PRO A 259 -15.04 -4.53 0.01
CA PRO A 259 -16.15 -3.64 -0.31
C PRO A 259 -16.91 -3.20 0.95
N LEU A 260 -16.86 -1.91 1.24
CA LEU A 260 -17.67 -1.25 2.27
C LEU A 260 -18.74 -0.37 1.61
N PRO A 261 -19.82 -0.01 2.35
CA PRO A 261 -20.82 0.93 1.86
C PRO A 261 -20.23 2.23 1.32
N PHE A 262 -20.99 2.91 0.46
CA PHE A 262 -20.62 4.21 -0.12
C PHE A 262 -19.34 4.20 -0.97
N GLY A 263 -18.86 3.00 -1.35
CA GLY A 263 -17.66 2.84 -2.17
C GLY A 263 -16.35 3.02 -1.40
N MET A 264 -16.37 2.87 -0.07
CA MET A 264 -15.20 3.01 0.80
C MET A 264 -14.24 1.80 0.73
N TRP A 265 -13.68 1.53 -0.45
CA TRP A 265 -12.70 0.46 -0.63
C TRP A 265 -11.89 0.66 -1.90
N ILE A 266 -10.79 -0.07 -2.05
CA ILE A 266 -9.82 0.11 -3.14
C ILE A 266 -10.42 0.02 -4.55
N GLY A 267 -11.44 -0.82 -4.75
CA GLY A 267 -12.12 -0.96 -6.04
C GLY A 267 -13.35 -0.08 -6.20
N GLY A 268 -13.69 0.74 -5.19
CA GLY A 268 -14.90 1.56 -5.16
C GLY A 268 -14.73 2.86 -5.94
N ALA A 269 -15.75 3.21 -6.75
CA ALA A 269 -15.73 4.41 -7.58
C ALA A 269 -15.53 5.68 -6.73
N GLN A 270 -16.20 5.78 -5.58
CA GLN A 270 -16.10 6.93 -4.69
C GLN A 270 -14.71 7.07 -4.07
N MET A 271 -14.07 5.96 -3.68
CA MET A 271 -12.67 5.98 -3.21
C MET A 271 -11.72 6.44 -4.32
N GLN A 272 -11.88 5.91 -5.53
CA GLN A 272 -11.04 6.26 -6.69
C GLN A 272 -11.17 7.73 -7.07
N GLN A 273 -12.40 8.26 -7.09
CA GLN A 273 -12.67 9.69 -7.29
C GLN A 273 -12.10 10.53 -6.14
N GLY A 274 -12.26 10.06 -4.92
CA GLY A 274 -11.69 10.67 -3.72
C GLY A 274 -10.19 10.88 -3.81
N VAL A 275 -9.46 9.84 -4.21
CA VAL A 275 -8.01 9.89 -4.43
C VAL A 275 -7.66 10.89 -5.52
N GLY A 276 -8.38 10.90 -6.66
CA GLY A 276 -8.17 11.91 -7.70
C GLY A 276 -8.40 13.34 -7.20
N SER A 277 -9.39 13.54 -6.34
CA SER A 277 -9.74 14.85 -5.79
C SER A 277 -8.69 15.44 -4.84
N LEU A 278 -7.84 14.60 -4.23
CA LEU A 278 -6.75 15.07 -3.35
C LEU A 278 -5.78 16.02 -4.06
N PHE A 279 -5.65 15.86 -5.38
CA PHE A 279 -4.71 16.59 -6.22
C PHE A 279 -5.32 17.82 -6.90
N LEU A 280 -6.62 18.07 -6.70
CA LEU A 280 -7.29 19.27 -7.19
C LEU A 280 -7.03 20.46 -6.26
N GLY A 281 -6.98 21.67 -6.83
CA GLY A 281 -6.84 22.91 -6.08
C GLY A 281 -5.54 22.98 -5.26
N SER A 282 -5.65 23.38 -3.99
CA SER A 282 -4.50 23.62 -3.11
C SER A 282 -3.90 22.36 -2.48
N GLN A 283 -4.42 21.16 -2.79
CA GLN A 283 -3.95 19.90 -2.22
C GLN A 283 -3.90 19.91 -0.68
N THR A 284 -4.89 20.54 -0.05
CA THR A 284 -4.89 20.85 1.39
C THR A 284 -4.76 19.60 2.27
N ALA A 285 -5.49 18.53 1.92
CA ALA A 285 -5.46 17.28 2.69
C ALA A 285 -4.06 16.62 2.65
N LEU A 286 -3.41 16.62 1.49
CA LEU A 286 -2.05 16.12 1.33
C LEU A 286 -1.04 16.96 2.11
N ASN A 287 -1.12 18.29 2.00
CA ASN A 287 -0.23 19.20 2.73
C ASN A 287 -0.36 19.04 4.25
N ILE A 288 -1.59 18.96 4.79
CA ILE A 288 -1.82 18.74 6.22
C ILE A 288 -1.23 17.40 6.65
N SER A 289 -1.50 16.33 5.91
CA SER A 289 -1.01 14.98 6.20
C SER A 289 0.53 14.92 6.17
N ALA A 290 1.18 15.52 5.17
CA ALA A 290 2.64 15.58 5.10
C ALA A 290 3.26 16.38 6.26
N ASN A 291 2.68 17.53 6.62
CA ASN A 291 3.16 18.34 7.74
C ASN A 291 3.03 17.59 9.07
N GLN A 292 1.93 16.88 9.29
CA GLN A 292 1.74 16.01 10.46
C GLN A 292 2.74 14.84 10.48
N ALA A 293 3.14 14.34 9.30
CA ALA A 293 4.17 13.32 9.17
C ALA A 293 5.60 13.87 9.28
N GLY A 294 5.77 15.18 9.53
CA GLY A 294 7.06 15.80 9.81
C GLY A 294 7.78 16.42 8.60
N TYR A 295 7.05 16.69 7.51
CA TYR A 295 7.49 17.59 6.43
C TYR A 295 7.30 19.05 6.84
N LEU A 296 8.21 19.93 6.44
CA LEU A 296 8.12 21.35 6.73
C LEU A 296 7.93 22.11 5.41
N GLY A 297 6.74 22.66 5.20
CA GLY A 297 6.41 23.49 4.04
C GLY A 297 5.22 22.97 3.23
N THR A 298 5.19 23.36 1.96
CA THR A 298 4.15 22.96 1.00
C THR A 298 4.72 21.91 0.06
N LEU A 299 3.92 20.88 -0.23
CA LEU A 299 4.29 19.84 -1.18
C LEU A 299 4.44 20.43 -2.59
N PRO A 300 5.34 19.88 -3.43
CA PRO A 300 5.28 20.11 -4.87
C PRO A 300 3.89 19.79 -5.42
N GLN A 301 3.41 20.59 -6.37
CA GLN A 301 2.10 20.37 -6.97
C GLN A 301 2.11 19.25 -8.00
N ASP A 302 3.22 19.10 -8.74
CA ASP A 302 3.39 18.05 -9.73
C ASP A 302 3.45 16.67 -9.07
N PHE A 303 2.73 15.72 -9.65
CA PHE A 303 2.54 14.41 -9.05
C PHE A 303 2.44 13.28 -10.07
N ILE A 304 2.77 12.08 -9.59
CA ILE A 304 2.58 10.80 -10.28
C ILE A 304 1.69 9.92 -9.42
N LEU A 305 0.74 9.23 -10.05
CA LEU A 305 -0.04 8.19 -9.39
C LEU A 305 0.55 6.82 -9.69
N SER A 306 0.67 6.01 -8.65
CA SER A 306 1.24 4.68 -8.74
C SER A 306 0.47 3.71 -7.86
N GLY A 307 0.57 2.42 -8.17
CA GLY A 307 -0.07 1.42 -7.36
C GLY A 307 0.20 0.01 -7.84
N HIS A 308 0.10 -0.92 -6.90
CA HIS A 308 0.26 -2.34 -7.15
C HIS A 308 -1.08 -3.06 -7.21
N SER A 309 -1.24 -4.02 -8.11
CA SER A 309 -2.46 -4.85 -8.18
C SER A 309 -3.72 -3.99 -8.26
N ALA A 310 -4.73 -4.24 -7.42
CA ALA A 310 -5.92 -3.40 -7.28
C ALA A 310 -5.61 -1.91 -7.08
N GLY A 311 -4.47 -1.58 -6.48
CA GLY A 311 -3.98 -0.22 -6.31
C GLY A 311 -3.53 0.43 -7.60
N GLY A 312 -2.98 -0.33 -8.55
CA GLY A 312 -2.65 0.17 -9.89
C GLY A 312 -3.91 0.54 -10.68
N GLY A 313 -4.98 -0.26 -10.51
CA GLY A 313 -6.30 0.06 -11.01
C GLY A 313 -6.88 1.34 -10.40
N LEU A 314 -6.80 1.46 -9.06
CA LEU A 314 -7.22 2.68 -8.35
C LEU A 314 -6.44 3.90 -8.82
N ALA A 315 -5.11 3.82 -8.89
CA ALA A 315 -4.25 4.92 -9.32
C ALA A 315 -4.60 5.41 -10.73
N SER A 316 -4.83 4.48 -11.66
CA SER A 316 -5.20 4.81 -13.04
C SER A 316 -6.57 5.48 -13.13
N ILE A 317 -7.58 4.92 -12.43
CA ILE A 317 -8.94 5.49 -12.45
C ILE A 317 -8.98 6.84 -11.72
N ALA A 318 -8.22 6.99 -10.64
CA ALA A 318 -8.05 8.26 -9.93
C ALA A 318 -7.42 9.34 -10.83
N ALA A 319 -6.41 8.99 -11.62
CA ALA A 319 -5.82 9.90 -12.62
C ALA A 319 -6.86 10.35 -13.65
N GLY A 320 -7.62 9.42 -14.21
CA GLY A 320 -8.70 9.72 -15.14
C GLY A 320 -9.77 10.61 -14.51
N SER A 321 -10.11 10.37 -13.24
CA SER A 321 -11.07 11.18 -12.49
C SER A 321 -10.53 12.59 -12.20
N TYR A 322 -9.26 12.74 -11.83
CA TYR A 322 -8.60 14.03 -11.66
C TYR A 322 -8.68 14.86 -12.94
N LEU A 323 -8.29 14.28 -14.09
CA LEU A 323 -8.32 14.98 -15.38
C LEU A 323 -9.73 15.39 -15.79
N ALA A 324 -10.72 14.52 -15.57
CA ALA A 324 -12.12 14.82 -15.86
C ALA A 324 -12.68 15.98 -15.03
N ASN A 325 -12.14 16.20 -13.82
CA ASN A 325 -12.61 17.22 -12.88
C ASN A 325 -11.68 18.46 -12.80
N LEU A 326 -10.57 18.47 -13.56
CA LEU A 326 -9.58 19.54 -13.52
C LEU A 326 -10.14 20.89 -14.03
N GLY A 327 -11.07 20.85 -14.99
CA GLY A 327 -11.63 22.04 -15.60
C GLY A 327 -10.58 22.85 -16.38
N ALA A 328 -10.50 24.15 -16.12
CA ALA A 328 -9.53 25.05 -16.76
C ALA A 328 -8.23 25.24 -15.95
N ALA A 329 -8.04 24.50 -14.86
CA ALA A 329 -6.83 24.59 -14.04
C ALA A 329 -5.63 23.93 -14.74
N THR A 330 -4.43 24.32 -14.34
CA THR A 330 -3.17 23.71 -14.82
C THR A 330 -3.13 22.23 -14.45
N ASN A 331 -2.79 21.38 -15.42
CA ASN A 331 -2.55 19.96 -15.18
C ASN A 331 -1.20 19.77 -14.48
N HIS A 332 -1.23 19.08 -13.34
CA HIS A 332 -0.04 18.73 -12.56
C HIS A 332 0.22 17.21 -12.52
N LEU A 333 -0.66 16.41 -13.12
CA LEU A 333 -0.44 14.97 -13.26
C LEU A 333 0.58 14.72 -14.37
N GLN A 334 1.75 14.22 -14.01
CA GLN A 334 2.84 13.94 -14.96
C GLN A 334 2.86 12.50 -15.48
N GLY A 335 2.24 11.56 -14.78
CA GLY A 335 2.19 10.17 -15.24
C GLY A 335 1.51 9.20 -14.29
N VAL A 336 1.28 7.99 -14.79
CA VAL A 336 0.84 6.83 -14.01
C VAL A 336 1.82 5.68 -14.18
N VAL A 337 2.30 5.09 -13.08
CA VAL A 337 3.18 3.92 -13.12
C VAL A 337 2.59 2.80 -12.28
N MET A 338 2.14 1.74 -12.93
CA MET A 338 1.53 0.57 -12.29
C MET A 338 2.55 -0.55 -12.05
N PHE A 339 2.32 -1.29 -10.97
CA PHE A 339 3.02 -2.54 -10.67
C PHE A 339 2.02 -3.69 -10.74
N ASP A 340 2.08 -4.48 -11.80
CA ASP A 340 1.17 -5.59 -12.10
C ASP A 340 -0.30 -5.25 -11.81
N GLY A 341 -0.75 -4.11 -12.37
CA GLY A 341 -2.00 -3.45 -12.01
C GLY A 341 -3.25 -4.26 -12.39
N VAL A 342 -4.28 -4.17 -11.55
CA VAL A 342 -5.58 -4.81 -11.72
C VAL A 342 -6.68 -3.77 -11.53
N ALA A 343 -7.43 -3.47 -12.58
CA ALA A 343 -8.58 -2.59 -12.50
C ALA A 343 -9.84 -3.36 -12.06
N SER A 344 -10.55 -2.85 -11.05
CA SER A 344 -11.83 -3.42 -10.60
C SER A 344 -12.95 -3.26 -11.64
N ASN A 345 -12.79 -2.32 -12.58
CA ASN A 345 -13.76 -2.01 -13.61
C ASN A 345 -13.04 -1.64 -14.93
N SER A 346 -13.15 -2.50 -15.94
CA SER A 346 -12.49 -2.32 -17.24
C SER A 346 -13.01 -1.12 -18.02
N SER A 347 -14.31 -0.81 -17.93
CA SER A 347 -14.89 0.38 -18.60
C SER A 347 -14.37 1.67 -17.98
N ALA A 348 -14.30 1.75 -16.65
CA ALA A 348 -13.74 2.90 -15.94
C ALA A 348 -12.24 3.07 -16.23
N PHE A 349 -11.49 1.97 -16.26
CA PHE A 349 -10.08 1.99 -16.66
C PHE A 349 -9.90 2.49 -18.10
N GLY A 350 -10.70 2.00 -19.05
CA GLY A 350 -10.66 2.47 -20.44
C GLY A 350 -10.98 3.96 -20.57
N ALA A 351 -11.97 4.46 -19.84
CA ALA A 351 -12.28 5.90 -19.79
C ALA A 351 -11.12 6.71 -19.18
N ALA A 352 -10.47 6.19 -18.14
CA ALA A 352 -9.31 6.84 -17.54
C ALA A 352 -8.12 6.91 -18.50
N VAL A 353 -7.85 5.84 -19.25
CA VAL A 353 -6.83 5.82 -20.31
C VAL A 353 -7.15 6.85 -21.39
N ALA A 354 -8.41 6.96 -21.83
CA ALA A 354 -8.80 7.97 -22.81
C ALA A 354 -8.55 9.41 -22.30
N ASN A 355 -8.81 9.69 -21.03
CA ASN A 355 -8.50 10.99 -20.43
C ASN A 355 -6.99 11.26 -20.39
N LEU A 356 -6.19 10.26 -20.02
CA LEU A 356 -4.72 10.34 -20.01
C LEU A 356 -4.17 10.65 -21.41
N GLN A 357 -4.66 9.97 -22.44
CA GLN A 357 -4.29 10.22 -23.83
C GLN A 357 -4.63 11.64 -24.28
N ALA A 358 -5.85 12.12 -23.95
CA ALA A 358 -6.27 13.47 -24.29
C ALA A 358 -5.42 14.55 -23.59
N ALA A 359 -4.90 14.26 -22.40
CA ALA A 359 -4.02 15.14 -21.64
C ALA A 359 -2.53 14.95 -21.96
N ASN A 360 -2.17 14.03 -22.86
CA ASN A 360 -0.80 13.65 -23.17
C ASN A 360 0.00 13.22 -21.93
N VAL A 361 -0.66 12.50 -21.00
CA VAL A 361 -0.07 11.97 -19.78
C VAL A 361 0.24 10.48 -19.98
N PRO A 362 1.50 10.04 -19.79
CA PRO A 362 1.87 8.64 -19.95
C PRO A 362 1.31 7.73 -18.85
N ILE A 363 1.06 6.48 -19.21
CA ILE A 363 0.75 5.38 -18.28
C ILE A 363 1.58 4.16 -18.63
N TYR A 364 2.37 3.69 -17.66
CA TYR A 364 3.26 2.55 -17.83
C TYR A 364 2.96 1.45 -16.81
N VAL A 365 3.31 0.21 -17.15
CA VAL A 365 3.19 -0.94 -16.24
C VAL A 365 4.47 -1.76 -16.23
N VAL A 366 4.96 -2.11 -15.03
CA VAL A 366 5.82 -3.28 -14.88
C VAL A 366 4.90 -4.46 -14.56
N ALA A 367 4.74 -5.38 -15.49
CA ALA A 367 3.81 -6.51 -15.37
C ALA A 367 4.53 -7.79 -14.94
N ALA A 368 3.80 -8.69 -14.29
CA ALA A 368 4.18 -10.09 -14.21
C ALA A 368 3.41 -10.87 -15.29
N PRO A 369 3.85 -12.08 -15.67
CA PRO A 369 3.13 -12.91 -16.62
C PRO A 369 1.68 -13.17 -16.17
N PRO A 370 0.75 -13.43 -17.10
CA PRO A 370 -0.65 -13.71 -16.78
C PRO A 370 -0.82 -14.80 -15.72
N GLN A 371 -1.42 -14.45 -14.60
CA GLN A 371 -1.66 -15.32 -13.44
C GLN A 371 -2.98 -14.98 -12.74
N PRO A 372 -3.57 -15.88 -11.92
CA PRO A 372 -4.86 -15.62 -11.29
C PRO A 372 -4.92 -14.31 -10.49
N TRP A 373 -3.82 -13.96 -9.80
CA TRP A 373 -3.74 -12.77 -8.95
C TRP A 373 -3.73 -11.44 -9.70
N ASN A 374 -3.31 -11.43 -10.97
CA ASN A 374 -3.41 -10.26 -11.85
C ASN A 374 -4.58 -10.37 -12.86
N ALA A 375 -5.57 -11.19 -12.53
CA ALA A 375 -6.71 -11.47 -13.40
C ALA A 375 -6.29 -11.92 -14.82
N PHE A 376 -5.24 -12.74 -14.89
CA PHE A 376 -4.64 -13.22 -16.14
C PHE A 376 -4.20 -12.09 -17.08
N GLY A 377 -3.65 -11.01 -16.50
CA GLY A 377 -3.14 -9.86 -17.24
C GLY A 377 -4.22 -9.02 -17.93
N ALA A 378 -5.50 -9.15 -17.56
CA ALA A 378 -6.61 -8.48 -18.25
C ALA A 378 -6.43 -6.96 -18.38
N THR A 379 -6.00 -6.29 -17.31
CA THR A 379 -5.75 -4.84 -17.32
C THR A 379 -4.55 -4.47 -18.18
N THR A 380 -3.45 -5.24 -18.11
CA THR A 380 -2.27 -5.07 -18.97
C THR A 380 -2.63 -5.22 -20.44
N ASN A 381 -3.36 -6.28 -20.79
CA ASN A 381 -3.81 -6.53 -22.17
C ASN A 381 -4.74 -5.41 -22.68
N GLN A 382 -5.63 -4.91 -21.82
CA GLN A 382 -6.48 -3.77 -22.16
C GLN A 382 -5.64 -2.52 -22.41
N LEU A 383 -4.65 -2.22 -21.56
CA LEU A 383 -3.76 -1.08 -21.74
C LEU A 383 -3.00 -1.16 -23.06
N VAL A 384 -2.39 -2.31 -23.35
CA VAL A 384 -1.71 -2.59 -24.63
C VAL A 384 -2.63 -2.29 -25.81
N SER A 385 -3.87 -2.81 -25.78
CA SER A 385 -4.84 -2.63 -26.87
C SER A 385 -5.25 -1.17 -27.11
N LEU A 386 -5.13 -0.31 -26.09
CA LEU A 386 -5.48 1.11 -26.15
C LEU A 386 -4.31 1.99 -26.62
N TYR A 387 -3.09 1.45 -26.70
CA TYR A 387 -1.86 2.16 -27.10
C TYR A 387 -1.13 1.43 -28.25
N PRO A 388 -1.79 1.20 -29.39
CA PRO A 388 -1.19 0.47 -30.49
C PRO A 388 0.08 1.17 -31.00
N GLY A 389 1.15 0.39 -31.15
CA GLY A 389 2.46 0.88 -31.59
C GLY A 389 3.23 1.74 -30.58
N GLN A 390 2.74 1.93 -29.36
CA GLN A 390 3.38 2.77 -28.32
C GLN A 390 3.89 1.94 -27.15
N PHE A 391 4.86 2.49 -26.41
CA PHE A 391 5.36 1.85 -25.20
C PHE A 391 4.29 1.91 -24.10
N THR A 392 3.94 0.75 -23.54
CA THR A 392 3.01 0.62 -22.41
C THR A 392 3.64 0.00 -21.18
N GLY A 393 4.79 -0.66 -21.31
CA GLY A 393 5.43 -1.31 -20.18
C GLY A 393 6.32 -2.48 -20.54
N VAL A 394 6.74 -3.18 -19.49
CA VAL A 394 7.62 -4.35 -19.57
C VAL A 394 7.05 -5.45 -18.67
N GLU A 395 6.95 -6.66 -19.20
CA GLU A 395 6.64 -7.87 -18.43
C GLU A 395 7.94 -8.49 -17.92
N ILE A 396 8.06 -8.76 -16.62
CA ILE A 396 9.22 -9.45 -16.05
C ILE A 396 9.13 -10.94 -16.38
N VAL A 397 10.18 -11.48 -17.01
CA VAL A 397 10.23 -12.90 -17.39
C VAL A 397 10.20 -13.76 -16.12
N ASN A 398 9.21 -14.67 -16.05
CA ASN A 398 8.91 -15.49 -14.88
C ASN A 398 8.62 -14.68 -13.60
N GLY A 399 8.27 -13.40 -13.72
CA GLY A 399 7.96 -12.53 -12.58
C GLY A 399 6.77 -13.02 -11.77
N SER A 400 6.64 -12.52 -10.55
CA SER A 400 5.53 -12.79 -9.64
C SER A 400 4.67 -11.55 -9.45
N HIS A 401 3.38 -11.76 -9.14
CA HIS A 401 2.46 -10.66 -8.85
C HIS A 401 3.01 -9.74 -7.76
N VAL A 402 3.79 -10.28 -6.82
CA VAL A 402 4.29 -9.55 -5.65
C VAL A 402 5.68 -8.96 -5.84
N ASP A 403 6.27 -8.98 -7.04
CA ASP A 403 7.65 -8.52 -7.27
C ASP A 403 7.91 -7.10 -6.74
N SER A 404 6.89 -6.24 -6.72
CA SER A 404 6.95 -4.86 -6.21
C SER A 404 6.79 -4.72 -4.68
N MET A 405 6.37 -5.77 -3.99
CA MET A 405 6.12 -5.80 -2.53
C MET A 405 7.30 -6.35 -1.71
N LEU A 406 8.30 -6.95 -2.36
CA LEU A 406 9.36 -7.67 -1.67
C LEU A 406 10.53 -6.75 -1.27
N GLY A 407 11.30 -7.19 -0.26
CA GLY A 407 12.51 -6.50 0.21
C GLY A 407 12.37 -5.87 1.58
N GLY A 408 11.23 -6.07 2.26
CA GLY A 408 10.93 -5.46 3.56
C GLY A 408 11.14 -6.43 4.71
N ASN A 409 10.27 -7.43 4.82
CA ASN A 409 10.36 -8.46 5.85
C ASN A 409 10.41 -9.85 5.18
N PRO A 410 11.52 -10.60 5.33
CA PRO A 410 11.70 -11.92 4.70
C PRO A 410 10.56 -12.91 4.92
N LEU A 411 9.81 -12.79 6.02
CA LEU A 411 8.70 -13.68 6.35
C LEU A 411 7.38 -13.28 5.66
N ILE A 412 7.14 -11.98 5.49
CA ILE A 412 5.99 -11.47 4.73
C ILE A 412 6.24 -11.71 3.24
N ASP A 413 7.47 -11.46 2.79
CA ASP A 413 7.94 -11.75 1.44
C ASP A 413 7.75 -13.24 1.10
N PHE A 414 8.05 -14.14 2.03
CA PHE A 414 7.85 -15.57 1.86
C PHE A 414 6.35 -15.96 1.81
N ALA A 415 5.51 -15.43 2.70
CA ALA A 415 4.08 -15.74 2.71
C ALA A 415 3.35 -15.21 1.46
N ALA A 416 3.72 -14.00 1.01
CA ALA A 416 3.22 -13.43 -0.23
C ALA A 416 3.63 -14.29 -1.44
N GLN A 417 4.89 -14.72 -1.50
CA GLN A 417 5.41 -15.58 -2.57
C GLN A 417 4.86 -17.02 -2.53
N LEU A 418 4.53 -17.56 -1.35
CA LEU A 418 3.92 -18.89 -1.23
C LEU A 418 2.50 -18.93 -1.84
N LEU A 419 1.77 -17.81 -1.76
CA LEU A 419 0.41 -17.69 -2.28
C LEU A 419 0.36 -17.26 -3.76
N THR A 420 1.35 -16.50 -4.21
CA THR A 420 1.34 -15.86 -5.55
C THR A 420 2.40 -16.39 -6.51
N GLY A 421 3.32 -17.24 -6.04
CA GLY A 421 4.49 -17.70 -6.78
C GLY A 421 5.75 -16.96 -6.35
N PHE A 422 6.88 -17.68 -6.30
CA PHE A 422 8.17 -17.11 -5.91
C PHE A 422 8.70 -16.17 -6.99
N SER A 423 9.17 -15.00 -6.55
CA SER A 423 9.85 -14.05 -7.41
C SER A 423 11.21 -14.60 -7.82
N PRO A 424 11.56 -14.60 -9.12
CA PRO A 424 12.86 -15.06 -9.53
C PRO A 424 13.95 -14.08 -9.08
N PRO A 425 15.20 -14.55 -8.89
CA PRO A 425 16.30 -13.69 -8.50
C PRO A 425 16.41 -12.43 -9.38
N GLY A 426 16.39 -11.26 -8.74
CA GLY A 426 16.50 -9.95 -9.40
C GLY A 426 15.21 -9.35 -9.96
N ALA A 427 14.06 -10.04 -9.90
CA ALA A 427 12.78 -9.48 -10.38
C ALA A 427 12.39 -8.18 -9.67
N THR A 428 12.43 -8.16 -8.33
CA THR A 428 12.17 -6.95 -7.54
C THR A 428 13.11 -5.80 -7.91
N GLN A 429 14.41 -6.08 -8.06
CA GLN A 429 15.38 -5.07 -8.47
C GLN A 429 15.08 -4.54 -9.88
N ALA A 430 14.63 -5.41 -10.80
CA ALA A 430 14.22 -5.01 -12.13
C ALA A 430 12.98 -4.10 -12.10
N VAL A 431 11.97 -4.44 -11.31
CA VAL A 431 10.79 -3.57 -11.09
C VAL A 431 11.23 -2.19 -10.63
N TYR A 432 12.14 -2.12 -9.66
CA TYR A 432 12.58 -0.86 -9.09
C TYR A 432 13.44 -0.04 -10.06
N THR A 433 14.31 -0.71 -10.82
CA THR A 433 15.17 -0.08 -11.84
C THR A 433 14.33 0.53 -12.96
N LEU A 434 13.39 -0.24 -13.50
CA LEU A 434 12.50 0.21 -14.57
C LEU A 434 11.65 1.39 -14.11
N SER A 435 10.94 1.24 -12.99
CA SER A 435 10.03 2.28 -12.50
C SER A 435 10.75 3.58 -12.12
N SER A 436 11.90 3.49 -11.44
CA SER A 436 12.67 4.70 -11.09
C SER A 436 13.18 5.42 -12.33
N GLY A 437 13.65 4.67 -13.33
CA GLY A 437 14.11 5.23 -14.60
C GLY A 437 12.99 5.93 -15.37
N TRP A 438 11.81 5.28 -15.50
CA TRP A 438 10.67 5.86 -16.19
C TRP A 438 10.14 7.11 -15.48
N ILE A 439 10.08 7.10 -14.14
CA ILE A 439 9.66 8.26 -13.36
C ILE A 439 10.63 9.42 -13.54
N ASN A 440 11.94 9.17 -13.54
CA ASN A 440 12.93 10.20 -13.78
C ASN A 440 12.83 10.80 -15.19
N ASP A 441 12.55 9.98 -16.21
CA ASP A 441 12.31 10.49 -17.56
C ASP A 441 11.03 11.33 -17.63
N ILE A 442 9.95 10.90 -16.96
CA ILE A 442 8.72 11.71 -16.83
C ILE A 442 9.03 13.08 -16.20
N TRP A 443 9.77 13.12 -15.08
CA TRP A 443 10.15 14.38 -14.44
C TRP A 443 11.05 15.26 -15.32
N ALA A 444 11.90 14.64 -16.15
CA ALA A 444 12.77 15.36 -17.08
C ALA A 444 12.05 15.80 -18.37
N GLY A 445 10.80 15.38 -18.58
CA GLY A 445 10.08 15.58 -19.84
C GLY A 445 10.65 14.77 -21.02
N ALA A 446 11.39 13.70 -20.72
CA ALA A 446 11.86 12.73 -21.71
C ALA A 446 10.76 11.71 -22.04
N ASP A 447 10.93 11.00 -23.15
CA ASP A 447 9.95 10.05 -23.66
C ASP A 447 10.59 8.67 -23.95
N PRO A 448 9.78 7.61 -24.13
CA PRO A 448 10.29 6.27 -24.40
C PRO A 448 11.19 6.16 -25.64
N LEU A 449 11.07 7.05 -26.63
CA LEU A 449 11.90 7.03 -27.84
C LEU A 449 13.25 7.72 -27.61
N ASN A 450 13.31 8.69 -26.70
CA ASN A 450 14.49 9.49 -26.37
C ASN A 450 14.73 9.53 -24.85
N PRO A 451 14.99 8.37 -24.20
CA PRO A 451 15.14 8.33 -22.75
C PRO A 451 16.48 8.92 -22.29
N ILE A 452 16.47 9.49 -21.07
CA ILE A 452 17.67 9.98 -20.39
C ILE A 452 18.10 8.98 -19.31
N TYR A 453 17.14 8.45 -18.56
CA TYR A 453 17.37 7.58 -17.40
C TYR A 453 16.76 6.19 -17.55
N GLY A 454 15.62 6.10 -18.21
CA GLY A 454 14.79 4.90 -18.29
C GLY A 454 15.28 3.89 -19.32
N ILE A 455 14.79 2.65 -19.15
CA ILE A 455 15.01 1.55 -20.08
C ILE A 455 13.66 1.14 -20.61
N TYR A 456 13.47 1.30 -21.91
CA TYR A 456 12.25 1.07 -22.67
C TYR A 456 12.45 0.00 -23.77
N GLY A 457 13.70 -0.39 -24.02
CA GLY A 457 14.07 -1.40 -25.01
C GLY A 457 15.55 -1.80 -24.91
N PRO A 458 16.05 -2.67 -25.80
CA PRO A 458 17.37 -3.29 -25.69
C PRO A 458 18.54 -2.30 -25.70
N THR A 459 18.35 -1.14 -26.33
CA THR A 459 19.34 -0.06 -26.47
C THR A 459 18.96 1.18 -25.65
N GLY A 460 18.13 1.01 -24.61
CA GLY A 460 17.58 2.12 -23.82
C GLY A 460 16.23 2.60 -24.35
N GLY A 461 16.16 3.09 -25.59
CA GLY A 461 14.90 3.54 -26.21
C GLY A 461 13.95 2.41 -26.61
N TYR A 462 12.65 2.73 -26.65
CA TYR A 462 11.58 1.88 -27.15
C TYR A 462 11.73 1.65 -28.65
N VAL A 463 11.49 0.41 -29.08
CA VAL A 463 11.47 0.03 -30.48
C VAL A 463 10.12 -0.62 -30.78
N ALA A 464 9.35 -0.04 -31.68
CA ALA A 464 8.10 -0.66 -32.13
C ALA A 464 8.39 -1.98 -32.87
N PRO A 465 7.52 -3.02 -32.73
CA PRO A 465 6.23 -3.03 -32.04
C PRO A 465 6.30 -3.53 -30.58
N GLY A 466 7.45 -3.43 -29.90
CA GLY A 466 7.69 -4.16 -28.65
C GLY A 466 8.06 -5.63 -28.86
N GLY A 467 7.97 -6.43 -27.81
CA GLY A 467 8.36 -7.84 -27.79
C GLY A 467 9.86 -8.10 -27.66
N GLN A 468 10.68 -7.05 -27.50
CA GLN A 468 12.12 -7.22 -27.32
C GLN A 468 12.47 -7.52 -25.86
N ALA A 469 13.53 -8.29 -25.66
CA ALA A 469 14.07 -8.55 -24.34
C ALA A 469 14.95 -7.39 -23.86
N ILE A 470 14.82 -7.05 -22.57
CA ILE A 470 15.69 -6.15 -21.82
C ILE A 470 16.37 -6.99 -20.74
N PHE A 471 17.70 -7.01 -20.70
CA PHE A 471 18.44 -7.72 -19.67
C PHE A 471 18.67 -6.82 -18.44
N LEU A 472 18.21 -7.27 -17.27
CA LEU A 472 18.19 -6.49 -16.02
C LEU A 472 18.94 -7.26 -14.92
N GLY A 473 20.23 -7.53 -15.18
CA GLY A 473 21.05 -8.35 -14.31
C GLY A 473 20.72 -9.85 -14.45
N PRO A 474 20.35 -10.56 -13.35
CA PRO A 474 20.04 -11.98 -13.41
C PRO A 474 18.65 -12.29 -13.99
N THR A 475 17.82 -11.26 -14.22
CA THR A 475 16.49 -11.38 -14.82
C THR A 475 16.42 -10.67 -16.16
N ALA A 476 15.32 -10.88 -16.88
CA ALA A 476 15.00 -10.17 -18.11
C ALA A 476 13.56 -9.64 -18.04
N GLY A 477 13.30 -8.56 -18.76
CA GLY A 477 11.97 -8.09 -19.08
C GLY A 477 11.69 -8.24 -20.56
N ILE A 478 10.43 -8.40 -20.94
CA ILE A 478 9.96 -8.34 -22.32
C ILE A 478 9.15 -7.05 -22.45
N VAL A 479 9.55 -6.17 -23.37
CA VAL A 479 8.76 -4.99 -23.72
C VAL A 479 7.40 -5.46 -24.20
N LEU A 480 6.32 -4.95 -23.62
CA LEU A 480 4.97 -5.38 -23.97
C LEU A 480 4.72 -5.11 -25.47
N PRO A 481 4.26 -6.12 -26.24
CA PRO A 481 3.98 -5.94 -27.65
C PRO A 481 2.76 -5.04 -27.82
N ALA A 482 2.83 -4.09 -28.74
CA ALA A 482 1.80 -3.09 -28.99
C ALA A 482 0.84 -3.47 -30.13
#